data_AF-A0A9E6WE68-F1
#
_entry.id   AF-A0A9E6WE68-F1
#
_cell.length_a   1.000
_cell.length_b   1.000
_cell.length_c   1.000
_cell.angle_alpha   90.00
_cell.angle_beta   90.00
_cell.angle_gamma   90.00
#
_symmetry.space_group_name_H-M   'P 1'
#
loop_
_entity.id
_entity.type
_entity.pdbx_description
1 polymer ?
#
loop_
_entity_poly.entity_id
_entity_poly.type
_entity_poly.pdbx_seq_one_letter_code
_entity_poly.pdbx_strand_id
1 'polypeptide(L)'
;MAIATRGSYNSRKNAGARRNRWPAREILRPYAEAILAEGYQTLVTGHYHHPFHEKLGDGEHIALGDWITQFSYAVYENHAFTLKTYPDDTAPSSSAS
;
A
#
# COMPACT_ATOMS: atom_id res chain seq x y z
N MET A 1 14.32 -24.79 -9.33
CA MET A 1 13.50 -23.58 -9.50
C MET A 1 12.74 -23.32 -8.21
N ALA A 2 13.08 -22.25 -7.48
CA ALA A 2 12.53 -21.95 -6.16
C ALA A 2 11.02 -21.64 -6.23
N ILE A 3 10.26 -22.14 -5.25
CA ILE A 3 8.81 -21.92 -5.07
C ILE A 3 8.45 -20.43 -5.17
N ALA A 4 9.33 -19.56 -4.67
CA ALA A 4 9.22 -18.10 -4.75
C ALA A 4 8.99 -17.60 -6.20
N THR A 5 9.75 -18.12 -7.16
CA THR A 5 9.69 -17.70 -8.57
C THR A 5 8.34 -18.03 -9.22
N ARG A 6 7.74 -19.17 -8.86
CA ARG A 6 6.48 -19.65 -9.43
C ARG A 6 5.28 -18.94 -8.80
N GLY A 7 5.34 -18.64 -7.51
CA GLY A 7 4.34 -17.82 -6.81
C GLY A 7 4.25 -16.41 -7.38
N SER A 8 5.39 -15.74 -7.55
CA SER A 8 5.41 -14.38 -8.09
C SER A 8 4.98 -14.32 -9.57
N TYR A 9 5.31 -15.32 -10.39
CA TYR A 9 4.88 -15.36 -11.79
C TYR A 9 3.37 -15.55 -11.95
N ASN A 10 2.77 -16.46 -11.18
CA ASN A 10 1.32 -16.69 -11.20
C ASN A 10 0.52 -15.52 -10.61
N SER A 11 1.07 -14.80 -9.63
CA SER A 11 0.49 -13.56 -9.10
C SER A 11 0.45 -12.45 -10.15
N ARG A 12 1.55 -12.26 -10.91
CA ARG A 12 1.63 -11.23 -11.97
C ARG A 12 0.69 -11.48 -13.14
N LYS A 13 0.54 -12.74 -13.58
CA LYS A 13 -0.22 -13.09 -14.79
C LYS A 13 -1.74 -12.92 -14.66
N ASN A 14 -2.28 -13.03 -13.45
CA ASN A 14 -3.73 -13.07 -13.21
C ASN A 14 -4.31 -11.81 -12.52
N ALA A 15 -3.45 -10.87 -12.10
CA ALA A 15 -3.87 -9.69 -11.32
C ALA A 15 -4.29 -8.50 -12.20
N GLY A 16 -3.64 -8.27 -13.34
CA GLY A 16 -3.86 -7.06 -14.17
C GLY A 16 -5.32 -6.85 -14.61
N ALA A 17 -6.02 -7.91 -15.03
CA ALA A 17 -7.41 -7.82 -15.49
C ALA A 17 -8.47 -7.82 -14.37
N ARG A 18 -8.10 -8.19 -13.13
CA ARG A 18 -9.02 -8.22 -11.96
C ARG A 18 -8.89 -7.01 -11.03
N ARG A 19 -7.77 -6.27 -11.10
CA ARG A 19 -7.43 -5.13 -10.23
C ARG A 19 -8.40 -3.96 -10.26
N ASN A 20 -9.13 -3.76 -11.37
CA ASN A 20 -10.09 -2.64 -11.50
C ASN A 20 -11.46 -2.93 -10.87
N ARG A 21 -11.68 -4.11 -10.27
CA ARG A 21 -13.01 -4.57 -9.86
C ARG A 21 -13.23 -4.63 -8.35
N TRP A 22 -12.18 -4.60 -7.53
CA TRP A 22 -12.30 -4.84 -6.09
C TRP A 22 -12.05 -3.54 -5.33
N PRO A 23 -13.03 -3.03 -4.58
CA PRO A 23 -12.87 -1.81 -3.80
C PRO A 23 -11.97 -2.10 -2.59
N ALA A 24 -10.66 -1.97 -2.78
CA ALA A 24 -9.65 -2.32 -1.77
C ALA A 24 -9.95 -1.69 -0.40
N ARG A 25 -10.37 -0.41 -0.38
CA ARG A 25 -10.78 0.29 0.84
C ARG A 25 -11.98 -0.37 1.54
N GLU A 26 -13.03 -0.74 0.79
CA GLU A 26 -14.22 -1.38 1.37
C GLU A 26 -13.92 -2.77 1.95
N ILE A 27 -12.99 -3.50 1.33
CA ILE A 27 -12.57 -4.83 1.81
C ILE A 27 -11.65 -4.72 3.03
N LEU A 28 -10.70 -3.78 2.98
CA LEU A 28 -9.68 -3.66 4.02
C LEU A 28 -10.18 -2.96 5.27
N ARG A 29 -11.16 -2.03 5.17
CA ARG A 29 -11.61 -1.24 6.33
C ARG A 29 -12.14 -2.10 7.49
N PRO A 30 -13.03 -3.09 7.29
CA PRO A 30 -13.50 -3.93 8.39
C PRO A 30 -12.37 -4.73 9.06
N TYR A 31 -11.38 -5.15 8.27
CA TYR A 31 -10.19 -5.84 8.80
C TYR A 31 -9.30 -4.89 9.60
N ALA A 32 -9.08 -3.67 9.10
CA ALA A 32 -8.35 -2.64 9.82
C ALA A 32 -9.02 -2.31 11.16
N GLU A 33 -10.33 -2.09 11.17
CA GLU A 33 -11.10 -1.84 12.39
C GLU A 33 -10.96 -2.97 13.41
N ALA A 34 -11.00 -4.24 12.98
CA ALA A 34 -10.80 -5.39 13.86
C ALA A 34 -9.39 -5.42 14.48
N ILE A 35 -8.35 -5.20 13.68
CA ILE A 35 -6.96 -5.14 14.15
C ILE A 35 -6.77 -3.98 15.13
N LEU A 36 -7.31 -2.80 14.83
CA LEU A 36 -7.19 -1.65 15.73
C LEU A 36 -7.91 -1.90 17.07
N ALA A 37 -9.05 -2.59 17.05
CA ALA A 37 -9.78 -2.99 18.25
C ALA A 37 -9.01 -3.98 19.14
N GLU A 38 -8.03 -4.71 18.60
CA GLU A 38 -7.11 -5.56 19.39
C GLU A 38 -6.04 -4.75 20.16
N GLY A 39 -6.00 -3.43 19.98
CA GLY A 39 -5.08 -2.52 20.67
C GLY A 39 -3.86 -2.12 19.85
N TYR A 40 -3.82 -2.43 18.55
CA TYR A 40 -2.81 -1.90 17.63
C TYR A 40 -3.16 -0.46 17.21
N GLN A 41 -2.15 0.38 17.01
CA GLN A 41 -2.33 1.78 16.61
C GLN A 41 -2.30 1.96 15.09
N THR A 42 -1.70 1.00 14.37
CA THR A 42 -1.51 1.12 12.93
C THR A 42 -1.56 -0.22 12.22
N LEU A 43 -2.21 -0.25 11.07
CA LEU A 43 -2.14 -1.34 10.10
C LEU A 43 -1.46 -0.86 8.82
N VAL A 44 -0.50 -1.64 8.30
CA VAL A 44 0.11 -1.42 6.97
C VAL A 44 -0.18 -2.63 6.08
N THR A 45 -0.80 -2.41 4.92
CA THR A 45 -1.18 -3.48 3.97
C THR A 45 -0.64 -3.25 2.57
N GLY A 46 -0.20 -4.32 1.90
CA GLY A 46 0.07 -4.31 0.46
C GLY A 46 -1.00 -5.07 -0.33
N HIS A 47 -0.57 -5.80 -1.36
CA HIS A 47 -1.35 -6.80 -2.10
C HIS A 47 -2.48 -6.28 -3.02
N TYR A 48 -3.21 -5.25 -2.62
CA TYR A 48 -4.32 -4.71 -3.42
C TYR A 48 -3.88 -3.71 -4.47
N HIS A 49 -2.66 -3.14 -4.34
CA HIS A 49 -2.08 -2.22 -5.30
C HIS A 49 -3.02 -1.02 -5.50
N HIS A 50 -3.37 -0.38 -4.39
CA HIS A 50 -4.21 0.81 -4.32
C HIS A 50 -3.73 1.63 -3.13
N PRO A 51 -2.78 2.57 -3.34
CA PRO A 51 -2.18 3.31 -2.25
C PRO A 51 -3.20 4.25 -1.60
N PHE A 52 -3.33 4.17 -0.28
CA PHE A 52 -4.10 5.14 0.50
C PHE A 52 -3.66 5.16 1.96
N HIS A 53 -3.96 6.27 2.62
CA HIS A 53 -3.76 6.44 4.05
C HIS A 53 -5.05 7.01 4.64
N GLU A 54 -5.58 6.36 5.67
CA GLU A 54 -6.78 6.83 6.37
C GLU A 54 -6.64 6.70 7.89
N LYS A 55 -7.28 7.63 8.61
CA LYS A 55 -7.45 7.56 10.06
C LYS A 55 -8.74 6.81 10.38
N LEU A 56 -8.69 5.92 11.37
CA LEU A 56 -9.81 5.11 11.85
C LEU A 56 -9.84 5.21 13.38
N GLY A 57 -10.59 6.19 13.91
CA GLY A 57 -10.56 6.53 15.34
C GLY A 57 -9.17 7.01 15.77
N ASP A 58 -8.63 6.41 16.83
CA ASP A 58 -7.28 6.69 17.33
C ASP A 58 -6.18 5.97 16.55
N GLY A 59 -6.55 5.05 15.64
CA GLY A 59 -5.63 4.29 14.81
C GLY A 59 -5.54 4.78 13.37
N GLU A 60 -4.69 4.14 12.58
CA GLU A 60 -4.53 4.45 11.16
C GLU A 60 -4.27 3.22 10.28
N HIS A 61 -4.68 3.31 9.02
CA HIS A 61 -4.46 2.28 8.02
C HIS A 61 -3.74 2.87 6.81
N ILE A 62 -2.61 2.26 6.45
CA ILE A 62 -1.81 2.60 5.28
C ILE A 62 -1.83 1.42 4.31
N ALA A 63 -2.43 1.60 3.15
CA ALA A 63 -2.32 0.69 2.03
C ALA A 63 -1.24 1.18 1.05
N LEU A 64 -0.38 0.25 0.62
CA LEU A 64 0.67 0.48 -0.35
C LEU A 64 0.23 0.04 -1.76
N GLY A 65 0.65 0.80 -2.74
CA GLY A 65 0.68 0.45 -4.16
C GLY A 65 1.77 -0.58 -4.49
N ASP A 66 2.02 -0.78 -5.79
CA ASP A 66 3.07 -1.66 -6.28
C ASP A 66 4.27 -0.89 -6.87
N TRP A 67 5.42 -1.55 -6.89
CA TRP A 67 6.62 -1.03 -7.55
C TRP A 67 6.64 -1.31 -9.06
N ILE A 68 5.46 -1.25 -9.71
CA ILE A 68 5.30 -1.44 -11.15
C ILE A 68 4.56 -0.23 -11.77
N THR A 69 3.54 0.26 -11.09
CA THR A 69 2.59 1.28 -11.57
C THR A 69 2.25 2.34 -10.52
N GLN A 70 2.41 2.05 -9.23
CA GLN A 70 2.02 2.92 -8.12
C GLN A 70 3.11 2.93 -7.06
N PHE A 71 4.27 3.51 -7.40
CA PHE A 71 5.50 3.48 -6.61
C PHE A 71 5.35 4.23 -5.27
N SER A 72 4.60 3.65 -4.34
CA SER A 72 4.29 4.26 -3.05
C SER A 72 5.03 3.57 -1.92
N TYR A 73 5.39 4.33 -0.90
CA TYR A 73 6.04 3.84 0.31
C TYR A 73 5.52 4.60 1.53
N ALA A 74 5.56 3.95 2.69
CA ALA A 74 5.23 4.59 3.96
C ALA A 74 6.52 5.06 4.64
N VAL A 75 6.53 6.30 5.10
CA VAL A 75 7.56 6.86 5.99
C VAL A 75 6.99 6.86 7.41
N TYR A 76 7.74 6.34 8.38
CA TYR A 76 7.40 6.43 9.80
C TYR A 76 8.45 7.25 10.54
N GLU A 77 8.08 8.46 10.92
CA GLU A 77 8.95 9.42 11.59
C GLU A 77 8.14 10.17 12.64
N ASN A 78 8.74 10.51 13.77
CA ASN A 78 8.09 11.27 14.86
C ASN A 78 6.74 10.68 15.28
N HIS A 79 6.67 9.36 15.37
CA HIS A 79 5.45 8.60 15.69
C HIS A 79 4.26 8.79 14.73
N ALA A 80 4.51 9.26 13.51
CA ALA A 80 3.49 9.45 12.49
C ALA A 80 3.87 8.74 11.18
N PHE A 81 2.88 8.09 10.56
CA PHE A 81 3.02 7.59 9.20
C PHE A 81 2.71 8.68 8.17
N THR A 82 3.43 8.66 7.05
CA THR A 82 3.11 9.43 5.85
C THR A 82 3.24 8.53 4.63
N LEU A 83 2.21 8.47 3.79
CA LEU A 83 2.27 7.78 2.52
C LEU A 83 2.85 8.70 1.44
N LYS A 84 3.93 8.28 0.80
CA LYS A 84 4.65 9.02 -0.25
C LYS A 84 4.75 8.21 -1.55
N THR A 85 5.11 8.89 -2.64
CA THR A 85 5.34 8.29 -3.96
C THR A 85 6.77 8.52 -4.46
N TYR A 86 7.23 7.68 -5.39
CA TYR A 86 8.52 7.80 -6.07
C TYR A 86 8.33 7.84 -7.61
N PRO A 87 8.99 8.76 -8.33
CA PRO A 87 9.71 9.92 -7.81
C PRO A 87 8.76 10.79 -6.97
N ASP A 88 9.33 11.47 -5.97
CA ASP A 88 8.57 12.40 -5.13
C ASP A 88 8.25 13.62 -6.00
N ASP A 89 6.97 13.92 -6.24
CA ASP A 89 6.55 15.09 -7.03
C ASP A 89 6.97 16.41 -6.36
N THR A 90 7.41 16.38 -5.10
CA THR A 90 7.97 17.54 -4.39
C THR A 90 9.49 17.65 -4.47
N ALA A 91 10.18 16.66 -5.07
CA ALA A 91 11.61 16.77 -5.30
C ALA A 91 11.88 17.78 -6.44
N PRO A 92 12.80 18.73 -6.26
CA PRO A 92 13.15 19.66 -7.33
C PRO A 92 13.65 18.86 -8.54
N SER A 93 13.05 19.11 -9.71
CA SER A 93 13.48 18.48 -10.96
C SER A 93 14.95 18.81 -11.19
N SER A 94 15.84 17.86 -10.98
CA SER A 94 17.21 17.98 -11.49
C SER A 94 17.13 17.67 -12.99
N SER A 95 16.82 18.70 -13.79
CA SER A 95 17.04 18.67 -15.22
C SER A 95 18.55 18.67 -15.47
N ALA A 96 19.18 17.50 -15.41
CA ALA A 96 20.48 17.28 -16.00
C ALA A 96 20.28 17.13 -17.51
N SER A 97 20.88 18.07 -18.25
CA SER A 97 20.89 18.16 -19.71
C SER A 97 21.69 17.04 -20.37
#